data_AF-A0A9W8UZ73-F1
#
_entry.id   AF-A0A9W8UZ73-F1
#
_cell.length_a   1.000
_cell.length_b   1.000
_cell.length_c   1.000
_cell.angle_alpha   90.00
_cell.angle_beta   90.00
_cell.angle_gamma   90.00
#
_symmetry.space_group_name_H-M   'P 1'
#
loop_
_entity.id
_entity.type
_entity.pdbx_description
1 polymer ?
#
loop_
_entity_poly.entity_id
_entity_poly.type
_entity_poly.pdbx_seq_one_letter_code
_entity_poly.pdbx_strand_id
1 'polypeptide(L)'
;MQFEVPCSVELFQASSARSWKRIVDGGTSIVSGTVTIQTHEPSVRLPESQSLSPVGIIGLLSIIWIRILEVRIRVAKVPSATGGYRLSDASNRVFASDEAGRALSGLLNEIYGSYSRFLRYKNPNCIVMWHFLNINLFANLEVFELAAGRKGADGAHEALQNIAAWSQTWYARRACLHAAGIYTAMSRRRISDGTMFHSEVSIFAAALVLGLYVFMMPPNQQDSRFADVEPYEFLNEVDWPLLGGNGMATTSTPGSTVDDGQENAARRFLREGGVISFSGVICEGGYNAAKMILLEFSSLIEEVGKWNAKGLCHILRIMSDSLLDVEDQPEGG
;
A
#
# COMPACT_ATOMS: atom_id res chain seq x y z
N MET A 1 -14.61 -17.45 1.76
CA MET A 1 -15.28 -16.16 2.06
C MET A 1 -16.79 -16.30 2.24
N GLN A 2 -17.39 -15.67 3.26
CA GLN A 2 -18.84 -15.60 3.47
C GLN A 2 -19.28 -14.14 3.33
N PHE A 3 -20.24 -13.87 2.44
CA PHE A 3 -20.83 -12.55 2.23
C PHE A 3 -22.25 -12.56 2.74
N GLU A 4 -22.64 -11.51 3.46
CA GLU A 4 -24.05 -11.21 3.66
C GLU A 4 -24.60 -10.66 2.35
N VAL A 5 -25.65 -11.29 1.83
CA VAL A 5 -26.34 -10.78 0.65
C VAL A 5 -27.03 -9.47 1.06
N PRO A 6 -27.15 -8.47 0.16
CA PRO A 6 -27.92 -7.27 0.45
C PRO A 6 -29.32 -7.61 0.97
N CYS A 7 -29.85 -6.78 1.87
CA CYS A 7 -31.24 -6.88 2.32
C CYS A 7 -32.20 -6.65 1.14
N SER A 8 -33.50 -6.86 1.38
CA SER A 8 -34.49 -6.71 0.30
C SER A 8 -34.41 -5.32 -0.35
N VAL A 9 -34.72 -5.27 -1.65
CA VAL A 9 -34.71 -4.02 -2.40
C VAL A 9 -35.66 -2.98 -1.80
N GLU A 10 -36.76 -3.41 -1.18
CA GLU A 10 -37.70 -2.49 -0.52
C GLU A 10 -37.07 -1.77 0.67
N LEU A 11 -36.23 -2.46 1.45
CA LEU A 11 -35.48 -1.84 2.54
C LEU A 11 -34.45 -0.85 2.01
N PHE A 12 -33.76 -1.18 0.91
CA PHE A 12 -32.78 -0.29 0.29
C PHE A 12 -33.42 0.97 -0.31
N GLN A 13 -34.64 0.85 -0.85
CA GLN A 13 -35.37 1.95 -1.48
C GLN A 13 -36.24 2.75 -0.50
N ALA A 14 -36.19 2.45 0.79
CA ALA A 14 -37.00 3.15 1.79
C ALA A 14 -36.64 4.65 1.83
N SER A 15 -37.60 5.51 1.50
CA SER A 15 -37.40 6.96 1.39
C SER A 15 -37.22 7.70 2.72
N SER A 16 -37.39 7.00 3.85
CA SER A 16 -37.18 7.54 5.20
C SER A 16 -37.04 6.43 6.23
N ALA A 17 -36.44 6.74 7.38
CA ALA A 17 -36.34 5.82 8.51
C ALA A 17 -37.71 5.29 8.98
N ARG A 18 -38.75 6.13 8.91
CA ARG A 18 -40.13 5.76 9.27
C ARG A 18 -40.72 4.75 8.28
N SER A 19 -40.43 4.91 6.97
CA SER A 19 -40.82 3.95 5.94
C SER A 19 -40.05 2.64 6.08
N TRP A 20 -38.74 2.72 6.31
CA TRP A 20 -37.88 1.57 6.53
C TRP A 20 -38.38 0.72 7.70
N LYS A 21 -38.69 1.36 8.85
CA LYS A 21 -39.22 0.69 10.03
C LYS A 21 -40.55 -0.02 9.74
N ARG A 22 -41.45 0.59 8.96
CA ARG A 22 -42.72 -0.05 8.58
C ARG A 22 -42.51 -1.30 7.72
N ILE A 23 -41.53 -1.28 6.81
CA ILE A 23 -41.19 -2.41 5.94
C ILE A 23 -40.63 -3.58 6.76
N VAL A 24 -39.78 -3.28 7.74
CA VAL A 24 -39.27 -4.27 8.71
C VAL A 24 -40.37 -4.81 9.60
N ASP A 25 -41.17 -3.93 10.23
CA ASP A 25 -42.27 -4.31 11.11
C ASP A 25 -43.33 -5.12 10.34
N GLY A 26 -43.40 -4.96 9.00
CA GLY A 26 -44.20 -5.75 8.07
C GLY A 26 -43.65 -7.15 7.74
N GLY A 27 -42.55 -7.57 8.37
CA GLY A 27 -41.98 -8.92 8.25
C GLY A 27 -40.83 -9.05 7.24
N THR A 28 -40.40 -7.95 6.63
CA THR A 28 -39.26 -7.99 5.70
C THR A 28 -37.96 -8.21 6.49
N SER A 29 -37.25 -9.29 6.20
CA SER A 29 -35.99 -9.59 6.88
C SER A 29 -34.95 -8.51 6.58
N ILE A 30 -34.38 -7.94 7.65
CA ILE A 30 -33.23 -7.03 7.57
C ILE A 30 -31.97 -7.79 7.17
N VAL A 31 -31.93 -9.09 7.47
CA VAL A 31 -30.78 -9.96 7.23
C VAL A 31 -31.14 -10.90 6.08
N SER A 32 -30.42 -10.78 4.97
CA SER A 32 -30.49 -11.77 3.90
C SER A 32 -29.58 -12.95 4.21
N GLY A 33 -29.76 -14.06 3.50
CA GLY A 33 -28.89 -15.23 3.60
C GLY A 33 -27.42 -14.91 3.33
N THR A 34 -26.55 -15.87 3.61
CA THR A 34 -25.11 -15.72 3.36
C THR A 34 -24.68 -16.53 2.14
N VAL A 35 -23.83 -15.95 1.30
CA VAL A 35 -23.17 -16.64 0.19
C VAL A 35 -21.77 -17.03 0.64
N THR A 36 -21.47 -18.32 0.63
CA THR A 36 -20.12 -18.82 0.90
C THR A 36 -19.42 -19.12 -0.41
N ILE A 37 -18.39 -18.33 -0.72
CA ILE A 37 -17.44 -18.60 -1.82
C ILE A 37 -16.28 -19.40 -1.23
N GLN A 38 -16.16 -20.66 -1.62
CA GLN A 38 -15.01 -21.49 -1.27
C GLN A 38 -13.85 -21.18 -2.20
N THR A 39 -12.73 -20.78 -1.61
CA THR A 39 -11.51 -20.39 -2.31
C THR A 39 -10.44 -21.41 -1.98
N HIS A 40 -10.06 -22.23 -2.98
CA HIS A 40 -8.93 -23.15 -2.82
C HIS A 40 -7.62 -22.37 -2.68
N GLU A 41 -6.58 -23.04 -2.15
CA GLU A 41 -5.23 -22.49 -2.15
C GLU A 41 -4.87 -21.97 -3.55
N PRO A 42 -4.32 -20.75 -3.65
CA PRO A 42 -4.04 -20.15 -4.94
C PRO A 42 -2.93 -20.94 -5.63
N SER A 43 -3.31 -21.78 -6.60
CA SER A 43 -2.41 -22.29 -7.63
C SER A 43 -2.70 -21.53 -8.92
N VAL A 44 -1.73 -20.73 -9.36
CA VAL A 44 -1.84 -19.99 -10.61
C VAL A 44 -0.85 -20.58 -11.58
N ARG A 45 -1.36 -21.23 -12.63
CA ARG A 45 -0.54 -21.59 -13.78
C ARG A 45 -0.65 -20.46 -14.79
N LEU A 46 0.40 -19.68 -14.91
CA LEU A 46 0.47 -18.59 -15.86
C LEU A 46 0.80 -19.15 -17.25
N PRO A 47 -0.12 -19.09 -18.23
CA PRO A 47 0.20 -19.49 -19.58
C PRO A 47 1.21 -18.51 -20.18
N GLU A 48 2.15 -19.00 -20.99
CA GLU A 48 3.08 -18.15 -21.77
C GLU A 48 2.37 -17.33 -22.89
N SER A 49 1.05 -17.24 -22.84
CA SER A 49 0.22 -16.66 -23.90
C SER A 49 0.63 -15.23 -24.21
N GLN A 50 0.88 -14.96 -25.48
CA GLN A 50 1.36 -13.67 -25.98
C GLN A 50 0.23 -12.65 -26.15
N SER A 51 -1.05 -13.05 -26.00
CA SER A 51 -2.22 -12.19 -26.22
C SER A 51 -2.88 -11.75 -24.90
N LEU A 52 -2.11 -11.11 -24.02
CA LEU A 52 -2.65 -10.55 -22.79
C LEU A 52 -3.36 -9.22 -23.07
N SER A 53 -4.57 -9.05 -22.52
CA SER A 53 -5.25 -7.77 -22.50
C SER A 53 -5.05 -7.07 -21.14
N PRO A 54 -4.99 -5.73 -21.08
CA PRO A 54 -4.91 -5.02 -19.80
C PRO A 54 -6.05 -5.39 -18.85
N VAL A 55 -7.27 -5.55 -19.39
CA VAL A 55 -8.45 -5.97 -18.64
C VAL A 55 -8.26 -7.35 -18.01
N GLY A 56 -7.68 -8.31 -18.76
CA GLY A 56 -7.41 -9.65 -18.23
C GLY A 56 -6.39 -9.64 -17.08
N ILE A 57 -5.32 -8.85 -17.22
CA ILE A 57 -4.31 -8.70 -16.15
C ILE A 57 -4.90 -8.01 -14.92
N ILE A 58 -5.68 -6.94 -15.10
CA ILE A 58 -6.39 -6.28 -14.00
C ILE A 58 -7.38 -7.24 -13.32
N GLY A 59 -8.09 -8.07 -14.09
CA GLY A 59 -8.96 -9.12 -13.55
C GLY A 59 -8.20 -10.12 -12.69
N LEU A 60 -7.06 -10.63 -13.18
CA LEU A 60 -6.18 -11.52 -12.41
C LEU A 60 -5.69 -10.87 -11.10
N LEU A 61 -5.19 -9.64 -11.18
CA LEU A 61 -4.73 -8.90 -10.01
C LEU A 61 -5.88 -8.62 -9.03
N SER A 62 -7.10 -8.36 -9.52
CA SER A 62 -8.28 -8.16 -8.68
C SER A 62 -8.66 -9.42 -7.88
N ILE A 63 -8.48 -10.62 -8.46
CA ILE A 63 -8.68 -11.89 -7.73
C ILE A 63 -7.68 -12.00 -6.58
N ILE A 64 -6.42 -11.62 -6.80
CA ILE A 64 -5.38 -11.61 -5.76
C ILE A 64 -5.72 -10.58 -4.69
N TRP A 65 -6.23 -9.41 -5.08
CA TRP A 65 -6.69 -8.41 -4.12
C TRP A 65 -7.76 -8.96 -3.18
N ILE A 66 -8.76 -9.67 -3.72
CA ILE A 66 -9.80 -10.32 -2.92
C ILE A 66 -9.17 -11.32 -1.93
N ARG A 67 -8.14 -12.08 -2.33
CA ARG A 67 -7.42 -12.99 -1.44
C ARG A 67 -6.66 -12.26 -0.34
N ILE A 68 -6.00 -11.14 -0.66
CA ILE A 68 -5.35 -10.30 0.35
C ILE A 68 -6.39 -9.82 1.37
N LEU A 69 -7.53 -9.30 0.91
CA LEU A 69 -8.61 -8.85 1.79
C LEU A 69 -9.20 -9.99 2.64
N GLU A 70 -9.31 -11.21 2.10
CA GLU A 70 -9.76 -12.38 2.86
C GLU A 70 -8.79 -12.74 4.01
N VAL A 71 -7.48 -12.72 3.74
CA VAL A 71 -6.46 -12.94 4.77
C VAL A 71 -6.54 -11.83 5.84
N ARG A 72 -6.70 -10.56 5.44
CA ARG A 72 -6.88 -9.42 6.34
C ARG A 72 -8.04 -9.63 7.31
N ILE A 73 -9.21 -9.96 6.79
CA ILE A 73 -10.42 -10.17 7.60
C ILE A 73 -10.26 -11.36 8.55
N ARG A 74 -9.62 -12.45 8.10
CA ARG A 74 -9.39 -13.64 8.94
C ARG A 74 -8.48 -13.31 10.13
N VAL A 75 -7.39 -12.58 9.87
CA VAL A 75 -6.43 -12.18 10.90
C VAL A 75 -7.07 -11.22 11.91
N ALA A 76 -7.93 -10.30 11.45
CA ALA A 76 -8.65 -9.37 12.34
C ALA A 76 -9.66 -10.06 13.29
N LYS A 77 -10.11 -11.27 12.97
CA LYS A 77 -11.13 -12.02 13.74
C LYS A 77 -10.55 -12.91 14.85
N VAL A 78 -9.22 -12.95 15.06
CA VAL A 78 -8.62 -13.78 16.11
C VAL A 78 -8.93 -13.15 17.50
N PRO A 79 -9.63 -13.86 18.41
CA PRO A 79 -10.01 -13.31 19.71
C PRO A 79 -8.78 -13.05 20.60
N SER A 80 -8.71 -11.86 21.21
CA SER A 80 -7.73 -11.60 22.26
C SER A 80 -8.05 -12.44 23.51
N ALA A 81 -7.03 -12.95 24.19
CA ALA A 81 -7.16 -13.74 25.42
C ALA A 81 -7.89 -13.01 26.56
N THR A 82 -8.11 -11.70 26.44
CA THR A 82 -8.80 -10.84 27.42
C THR A 82 -10.27 -10.53 27.08
N GLY A 83 -10.88 -11.24 26.14
CA GLY A 83 -12.34 -11.18 25.91
C GLY A 83 -12.84 -9.91 25.21
N GLY A 84 -11.94 -9.12 24.61
CA GLY A 84 -12.27 -8.00 23.74
C GLY A 84 -11.62 -8.14 22.37
N TYR A 85 -12.32 -7.74 21.30
CA TYR A 85 -11.70 -7.52 19.99
C TYR A 85 -10.88 -6.24 20.06
N ARG A 86 -9.61 -6.33 20.48
CA ARG A 86 -8.68 -5.21 20.28
C ARG A 86 -8.30 -5.19 18.81
N LEU A 87 -8.79 -4.17 18.10
CA LEU A 87 -8.28 -3.82 16.76
C LEU A 87 -6.76 -3.56 16.78
N SER A 88 -6.15 -3.28 17.96
CA SER A 88 -4.75 -2.88 18.10
C SER A 88 -3.72 -3.94 17.68
N ASP A 89 -3.94 -5.23 17.99
CA ASP A 89 -2.91 -6.25 17.72
C ASP A 89 -2.94 -6.74 16.26
N ALA A 90 -4.10 -6.70 15.60
CA ALA A 90 -4.24 -6.98 14.17
C ALA A 90 -3.88 -5.78 13.29
N SER A 91 -4.05 -4.55 13.81
CA SER A 91 -3.77 -3.27 13.16
C SER A 91 -2.32 -3.11 12.71
N ASN A 92 -1.37 -3.67 13.44
CA ASN A 92 0.06 -3.48 13.12
C ASN A 92 0.66 -4.63 12.32
N ARG A 93 -0.12 -5.68 12.03
CA ARG A 93 0.39 -6.87 11.35
C ARG A 93 0.56 -6.61 9.86
N VAL A 94 1.79 -6.83 9.40
CA VAL A 94 2.13 -6.88 7.99
C VAL A 94 1.94 -8.31 7.49
N PHE A 95 1.12 -8.49 6.45
CA PHE A 95 0.72 -9.81 5.95
C PHE A 95 1.89 -10.60 5.37
N ALA A 96 2.92 -9.91 4.88
CA ALA A 96 4.15 -10.56 4.43
C ALA A 96 4.84 -11.45 5.50
N SER A 97 4.52 -11.27 6.78
CA SER A 97 5.05 -12.09 7.88
C SER A 97 4.24 -13.38 8.12
N ASP A 98 3.01 -13.46 7.61
CA ASP A 98 2.13 -14.62 7.72
C ASP A 98 2.34 -15.60 6.55
N GLU A 99 2.09 -16.89 6.75
CA GLU A 99 2.27 -17.92 5.72
C GLU A 99 1.42 -17.63 4.48
N ALA A 100 0.15 -17.27 4.69
CA ALA A 100 -0.77 -16.92 3.61
C ALA A 100 -0.29 -15.67 2.83
N GLY A 101 0.23 -14.66 3.52
CA GLY A 101 0.75 -13.46 2.87
C GLY A 101 2.09 -13.68 2.16
N ARG A 102 2.96 -14.58 2.67
CA ARG A 102 4.16 -15.03 1.95
C ARG A 102 3.80 -15.74 0.65
N ALA A 103 2.79 -16.62 0.67
CA ALA A 103 2.31 -17.29 -0.55
C ALA A 103 1.77 -16.28 -1.57
N LEU A 104 1.00 -15.27 -1.13
CA LEU A 104 0.49 -14.21 -2.01
C LEU A 104 1.61 -13.32 -2.56
N SER A 105 2.65 -13.03 -1.76
CA SER A 105 3.82 -12.29 -2.23
C SER A 105 4.62 -13.07 -3.27
N GLY A 106 4.82 -14.38 -3.05
CA GLY A 106 5.41 -15.30 -4.03
C GLY A 106 4.63 -15.28 -5.35
N LEU A 107 3.31 -15.39 -5.29
CA LEU A 107 2.45 -15.32 -6.46
C LEU A 107 2.56 -13.98 -7.22
N LEU A 108 2.59 -12.85 -6.51
CA LEU A 108 2.78 -11.54 -7.15
C LEU A 108 4.14 -11.43 -7.85
N ASN A 109 5.18 -12.05 -7.28
CA ASN A 109 6.49 -12.12 -7.92
C ASN A 109 6.51 -13.01 -9.16
N GLU A 110 5.84 -14.16 -9.12
CA GLU A 110 5.71 -15.04 -10.30
C GLU A 110 4.99 -14.33 -11.44
N ILE A 111 3.93 -13.57 -11.13
CA ILE A 111 3.21 -12.73 -12.09
C ILE A 111 4.13 -11.65 -12.67
N TYR A 112 4.91 -10.98 -11.83
CA TYR A 112 5.87 -10.01 -12.31
C TYR A 112 6.93 -10.67 -13.21
N GLY A 113 7.53 -11.78 -12.79
CA GLY A 113 8.53 -12.51 -13.57
C GLY A 113 8.00 -12.93 -14.94
N SER A 114 6.77 -13.46 -14.98
CA SER A 114 6.14 -13.95 -16.22
C SER A 114 5.70 -12.82 -17.15
N TYR A 115 5.28 -11.67 -16.61
CA TYR A 115 4.62 -10.61 -17.39
C TYR A 115 5.24 -9.21 -17.24
N SER A 116 6.47 -9.11 -16.73
CA SER A 116 7.16 -7.84 -16.45
C SER A 116 7.13 -6.87 -17.63
N ARG A 117 7.41 -7.36 -18.84
CA ARG A 117 7.38 -6.55 -20.06
C ARG A 117 6.00 -5.98 -20.35
N PHE A 118 4.94 -6.76 -20.11
CA PHE A 118 3.57 -6.29 -20.27
C PHE A 118 3.24 -5.23 -19.22
N LEU A 119 3.51 -5.54 -17.95
CA LEU A 119 3.25 -4.65 -16.83
C LEU A 119 3.94 -3.30 -17.01
N ARG A 120 5.24 -3.30 -17.33
CA ARG A 120 6.06 -2.08 -17.44
C ARG A 120 5.73 -1.21 -18.65
N TYR A 121 5.42 -1.81 -19.80
CA TYR A 121 5.44 -1.08 -21.08
C TYR A 121 4.12 -1.06 -21.85
N LYS A 122 3.11 -1.85 -21.46
CA LYS A 122 1.84 -1.92 -22.21
C LYS A 122 0.72 -1.08 -21.62
N ASN A 123 0.55 -1.10 -20.29
CA ASN A 123 -0.47 -0.27 -19.64
C ASN A 123 -0.05 0.05 -18.19
N PRO A 124 0.18 1.33 -17.84
CA PRO A 124 0.66 1.73 -16.52
C PRO A 124 -0.32 1.35 -15.40
N ASN A 125 -1.62 1.28 -15.67
CA ASN A 125 -2.61 0.88 -14.66
C ASN A 125 -2.37 -0.57 -14.15
N CYS A 126 -1.78 -1.45 -14.98
CA CYS A 126 -1.49 -2.83 -14.60
C CYS A 126 -0.34 -2.92 -13.60
N ILE A 127 0.77 -2.25 -13.88
CA ILE A 127 1.91 -2.22 -12.95
C ILE A 127 1.57 -1.46 -11.67
N VAL A 128 0.75 -0.40 -11.75
CA VAL A 128 0.23 0.32 -10.59
C VAL A 128 -0.61 -0.58 -9.69
N MET A 129 -1.52 -1.37 -10.27
CA MET A 129 -2.28 -2.35 -9.50
C MET A 129 -1.34 -3.35 -8.83
N TRP A 130 -0.34 -3.86 -9.54
CA TRP A 130 0.64 -4.80 -8.97
C TRP A 130 1.42 -4.20 -7.79
N HIS A 131 1.90 -2.96 -7.90
CA HIS A 131 2.55 -2.26 -6.77
C HIS A 131 1.57 -2.06 -5.61
N PHE A 132 0.34 -1.65 -5.90
CA PHE A 132 -0.69 -1.43 -4.88
C PHE A 132 -1.02 -2.69 -4.08
N LEU A 133 -1.08 -3.86 -4.73
CA LEU A 133 -1.26 -5.13 -4.05
C LEU A 133 -0.08 -5.48 -3.14
N ASN A 134 1.15 -5.20 -3.58
CA ASN A 134 2.31 -5.37 -2.73
C ASN A 134 2.28 -4.42 -1.52
N ILE A 135 1.88 -3.14 -1.70
CA ILE A 135 1.66 -2.23 -0.57
C ILE A 135 0.67 -2.83 0.43
N ASN A 136 -0.44 -3.42 -0.03
CA ASN A 136 -1.41 -4.08 0.84
C ASN A 136 -0.87 -5.31 1.58
N LEU A 137 0.25 -5.89 1.13
CA LEU A 137 0.95 -6.97 1.84
C LEU A 137 1.97 -6.45 2.85
N PHE A 138 2.62 -5.32 2.56
CA PHE A 138 3.75 -4.77 3.33
C PHE A 138 3.36 -3.62 4.30
N ALA A 139 2.16 -3.06 4.15
CA ALA A 139 1.64 -1.97 4.97
C ALA A 139 0.17 -2.20 5.31
N ASN A 140 -0.24 -1.90 6.54
CA ASN A 140 -1.65 -1.83 6.87
C ASN A 140 -2.19 -0.42 6.56
N LEU A 141 -2.78 -0.26 5.39
CA LEU A 141 -3.34 1.01 4.93
C LEU A 141 -4.37 1.62 5.88
N GLU A 142 -5.07 0.82 6.70
CA GLU A 142 -6.02 1.37 7.69
C GLU A 142 -5.31 2.26 8.72
N VAL A 143 -4.09 1.91 9.12
CA VAL A 143 -3.28 2.72 10.05
C VAL A 143 -2.87 4.03 9.39
N PHE A 144 -2.45 4.00 8.12
CA PHE A 144 -2.10 5.22 7.37
C PHE A 144 -3.30 6.14 7.20
N GLU A 145 -4.48 5.59 6.96
CA GLU A 145 -5.70 6.37 6.82
C GLU A 145 -6.21 6.91 8.17
N LEU A 146 -5.96 6.21 9.29
CA LEU A 146 -6.19 6.72 10.64
C LEU A 146 -5.24 7.89 10.96
N ALA A 147 -3.95 7.75 10.63
CA ALA A 147 -2.96 8.83 10.73
C ALA A 147 -3.33 10.04 9.86
N ALA A 148 -3.99 9.81 8.72
CA ALA A 148 -4.57 10.85 7.87
C ALA A 148 -5.84 11.51 8.45
N GLY A 149 -6.25 11.16 9.68
CA GLY A 149 -7.36 11.80 10.39
C GLY A 149 -8.74 11.19 10.15
N ARG A 150 -8.85 9.97 9.60
CA ARG A 150 -10.15 9.30 9.35
C ARG A 150 -11.07 9.24 10.58
N LYS A 151 -10.51 9.13 11.79
CA LYS A 151 -11.26 9.08 13.06
C LYS A 151 -11.01 10.29 13.97
N GLY A 152 -10.50 11.39 13.42
CA GLY A 152 -10.08 12.57 14.21
C GLY A 152 -8.69 12.42 14.83
N ALA A 153 -8.30 13.41 15.64
CA ALA A 153 -6.92 13.60 16.12
C ALA A 153 -6.41 12.49 17.05
N ASP A 154 -7.24 12.04 18.01
CA ASP A 154 -6.82 11.03 19.00
C ASP A 154 -6.41 9.70 18.31
N GLY A 155 -7.19 9.27 17.32
CA GLY A 155 -6.88 8.07 16.53
C GLY A 155 -5.68 8.25 15.59
N ALA A 156 -5.33 9.49 15.24
CA ALA A 156 -4.17 9.78 14.40
C ALA A 156 -2.85 9.64 15.18
N HIS A 157 -2.80 10.07 16.45
CA HIS A 157 -1.59 9.98 17.25
C HIS A 157 -1.15 8.52 17.50
N GLU A 158 -2.07 7.64 17.91
CA GLU A 158 -1.78 6.21 18.07
C GLU A 158 -1.33 5.58 16.73
N ALA A 159 -1.98 5.96 15.63
CA ALA A 159 -1.60 5.47 14.31
C ALA A 159 -0.18 5.92 13.90
N LEU A 160 0.21 7.15 14.22
CA LEU A 160 1.55 7.67 13.98
C LEU A 160 2.60 6.90 14.78
N GLN A 161 2.37 6.59 16.06
CA GLN A 161 3.27 5.74 16.85
C GLN A 161 3.45 4.35 16.21
N ASN A 162 2.36 3.76 15.71
CA ASN A 162 2.42 2.48 14.99
C ASN A 162 3.22 2.58 13.68
N ILE A 163 3.08 3.70 12.95
CA ILE A 163 3.85 3.96 11.72
C ILE A 163 5.34 4.18 12.04
N ALA A 164 5.66 4.83 13.15
CA ALA A 164 7.05 5.00 13.60
C ALA A 164 7.73 3.66 13.88
N ALA A 165 7.04 2.72 14.55
CA ALA A 165 7.56 1.37 14.74
C ALA A 165 7.67 0.61 13.40
N TRP A 166 6.67 0.75 12.52
CA TRP A 166 6.68 0.14 11.19
C TRP A 166 7.82 0.67 10.32
N SER A 167 8.13 1.98 10.34
CA SER A 167 9.13 2.61 9.46
C SER A 167 10.54 2.04 9.64
N GLN A 168 10.87 1.49 10.82
CA GLN A 168 12.18 0.90 11.10
C GLN A 168 12.41 -0.47 10.42
N THR A 169 11.39 -1.02 9.78
CA THR A 169 11.40 -2.41 9.31
C THR A 169 11.82 -2.53 7.84
N TRP A 170 12.23 -3.73 7.42
CA TRP A 170 12.55 -4.00 6.02
C TRP A 170 11.30 -3.97 5.12
N TYR A 171 10.14 -4.37 5.65
CA TYR A 171 8.89 -4.38 4.89
C TYR A 171 8.37 -2.96 4.67
N ALA A 172 8.62 -2.01 5.59
CA ALA A 172 8.31 -0.61 5.34
C ALA A 172 9.11 -0.03 4.18
N ARG A 173 10.41 -0.29 4.17
CA ARG A 173 11.30 0.09 3.06
C ARG A 173 10.84 -0.52 1.75
N ARG A 174 10.41 -1.78 1.76
CA ARG A 174 9.85 -2.44 0.58
C ARG A 174 8.53 -1.81 0.12
N ALA A 175 7.63 -1.49 1.03
CA ALA A 175 6.40 -0.78 0.71
C ALA A 175 6.70 0.58 0.06
N CYS A 176 7.73 1.29 0.53
CA CYS A 176 8.18 2.56 -0.04
C CYS A 176 8.69 2.40 -1.47
N LEU A 177 9.43 1.34 -1.79
CA LEU A 177 9.82 1.04 -3.17
C LEU A 177 8.59 0.85 -4.07
N HIS A 178 7.55 0.15 -3.59
CA HIS A 178 6.31 -0.02 -4.36
C HIS A 178 5.53 1.30 -4.48
N ALA A 179 5.52 2.14 -3.45
CA ALA A 179 4.90 3.47 -3.48
C ALA A 179 5.58 4.39 -4.53
N ALA A 180 6.91 4.43 -4.54
CA ALA A 180 7.69 5.14 -5.56
C ALA A 180 7.47 4.56 -6.96
N GLY A 181 7.30 3.23 -7.08
CA GLY A 181 6.92 2.57 -8.32
C GLY A 181 5.57 3.02 -8.87
N ILE A 182 4.57 3.26 -8.00
CA ILE A 182 3.26 3.82 -8.40
C ILE A 182 3.43 5.24 -8.93
N TYR A 183 4.19 6.10 -8.22
CA TYR A 183 4.48 7.46 -8.68
C TYR A 183 5.12 7.44 -10.06
N THR A 184 6.19 6.65 -10.22
CA THR A 184 6.95 6.54 -11.48
C THR A 184 6.10 6.02 -12.64
N ALA A 185 5.26 5.01 -12.40
CA ALA A 185 4.39 4.46 -13.43
C ALA A 185 3.33 5.47 -13.90
N MET A 186 2.79 6.27 -12.97
CA MET A 186 1.72 7.23 -13.27
C MET A 186 2.23 8.56 -13.81
N SER A 187 3.43 9.00 -13.41
CA SER A 187 4.08 10.19 -13.95
C SER A 187 4.55 9.99 -15.41
N ARG A 188 4.88 8.75 -15.79
CA ARG A 188 5.28 8.38 -17.15
C ARG A 188 4.12 7.93 -18.05
N ARG A 189 2.87 7.94 -17.56
CA ARG A 189 1.71 7.46 -18.33
C ARG A 189 1.47 8.34 -19.56
N ARG A 190 0.90 7.77 -20.61
CA ARG A 190 0.39 8.53 -21.75
C ARG A 190 -1.08 8.86 -21.53
N ILE A 191 -1.55 9.99 -22.05
CA ILE A 191 -2.97 10.36 -22.02
C ILE A 191 -3.85 9.24 -22.64
N SER A 192 -3.34 8.57 -23.67
CA SER A 192 -4.00 7.45 -24.36
C SER A 192 -4.21 6.21 -23.50
N ASP A 193 -3.45 6.03 -22.41
CA ASP A 193 -3.54 4.84 -21.56
C ASP A 193 -4.82 4.86 -20.72
N GLY A 194 -5.39 6.05 -20.51
CA GLY A 194 -6.48 6.29 -19.58
C GLY A 194 -6.05 6.07 -18.12
N THR A 195 -6.91 6.55 -17.22
CA THR A 195 -6.79 6.30 -15.78
C THR A 195 -7.86 5.28 -15.43
N MET A 196 -7.53 4.24 -14.67
CA MET A 196 -8.50 3.32 -14.07
C MET A 196 -8.85 3.75 -12.64
N PHE A 197 -10.04 3.38 -12.17
CA PHE A 197 -10.54 3.80 -10.85
C PHE A 197 -9.57 3.46 -9.70
N HIS A 198 -8.96 2.27 -9.72
CA HIS A 198 -8.00 1.88 -8.68
C HIS A 198 -6.73 2.74 -8.68
N SER A 199 -6.40 3.41 -9.78
CA SER A 199 -5.13 4.13 -9.91
C SER A 199 -5.09 5.38 -9.05
N GLU A 200 -6.19 6.12 -8.92
CA GLU A 200 -6.28 7.25 -7.98
C GLU A 200 -6.07 6.81 -6.54
N VAL A 201 -6.78 5.74 -6.14
CA VAL A 201 -6.65 5.15 -4.81
C VAL A 201 -5.22 4.64 -4.56
N SER A 202 -4.59 4.08 -5.60
CA SER A 202 -3.21 3.59 -5.54
C SER A 202 -2.20 4.73 -5.33
N ILE A 203 -2.35 5.84 -6.07
CA ILE A 203 -1.49 7.02 -5.91
C ILE A 203 -1.67 7.62 -4.51
N PHE A 204 -2.91 7.76 -4.04
CA PHE A 204 -3.17 8.27 -2.70
C PHE A 204 -2.59 7.37 -1.60
N ALA A 205 -2.80 6.06 -1.68
CA ALA A 205 -2.21 5.11 -0.74
C ALA A 205 -0.67 5.15 -0.75
N ALA A 206 -0.07 5.26 -1.93
CA ALA A 206 1.38 5.42 -2.08
C ALA A 206 1.90 6.71 -1.44
N ALA A 207 1.16 7.82 -1.59
CA ALA A 207 1.48 9.10 -0.97
C ALA A 207 1.52 8.99 0.56
N LEU A 208 0.49 8.36 1.15
CA LEU A 208 0.46 8.14 2.60
C LEU A 208 1.61 7.25 3.07
N VAL A 209 1.87 6.14 2.36
CA VAL A 209 2.91 5.18 2.73
C VAL A 209 4.29 5.82 2.69
N LEU A 210 4.65 6.48 1.58
CA LEU A 210 5.97 7.07 1.42
C LEU A 210 6.12 8.35 2.24
N GLY A 211 5.11 9.22 2.25
CA GLY A 211 5.12 10.48 3.00
C GLY A 211 5.23 10.25 4.51
N LEU A 212 4.41 9.34 5.07
CA LEU A 212 4.49 9.04 6.51
C LEU A 212 5.69 8.17 6.88
N TYR A 213 6.23 7.38 5.95
CA TYR A 213 7.53 6.73 6.16
C TYR A 213 8.62 7.78 6.37
N VAL A 214 8.75 8.74 5.45
CA VAL A 214 9.76 9.80 5.51
C VAL A 214 9.56 10.72 6.70
N PHE A 215 8.31 11.00 7.08
CA PHE A 215 7.99 11.74 8.30
C PHE A 215 8.54 11.05 9.55
N MET A 216 8.45 9.72 9.60
CA MET A 216 8.91 8.91 10.74
C MET A 216 10.36 8.44 10.62
N MET A 217 11.09 8.86 9.60
CA MET A 217 12.52 8.58 9.54
C MET A 217 13.23 9.43 10.58
N PRO A 218 14.16 8.87 11.37
CA PRO A 218 14.99 9.68 12.24
C PRO A 218 15.71 10.72 11.36
N PRO A 219 15.73 12.00 11.76
CA PRO A 219 16.53 12.99 11.06
C PRO A 219 17.97 12.49 11.02
N ASN A 220 18.68 12.76 9.92
CA ASN A 220 20.09 12.45 9.80
C ASN A 220 20.84 13.21 10.89
N GLN A 221 20.98 12.62 12.08
CA GLN A 221 22.03 13.01 13.00
C GLN A 221 23.32 12.89 12.20
N GLN A 222 24.17 13.91 12.25
CA GLN A 222 25.47 13.98 11.58
C GLN A 222 26.42 12.91 12.15
N ASP A 223 26.02 11.65 12.08
CA ASP A 223 26.85 10.51 12.33
C ASP A 223 27.82 10.46 11.15
N SER A 224 29.06 10.83 11.41
CA SER A 224 30.17 10.86 10.44
C SER A 224 30.38 9.52 9.72
N ARG A 225 29.69 8.46 10.16
CA ARG A 225 29.63 7.13 9.53
C ARG A 225 28.86 7.10 8.21
N PHE A 226 27.96 8.06 7.95
CA PHE A 226 27.13 8.10 6.74
C PHE A 226 27.50 9.20 5.74
N ALA A 227 28.55 9.99 6.03
CA ALA A 227 28.96 11.10 5.17
C ALA A 227 29.39 10.67 3.76
N ASP A 228 29.86 9.42 3.59
CA ASP A 228 30.32 8.85 2.32
C ASP A 228 29.31 7.89 1.67
N VAL A 229 28.10 7.73 2.24
CA VAL A 229 27.10 6.79 1.70
C VAL A 229 26.19 7.49 0.70
N GLU A 230 26.21 7.03 -0.56
CA GLU A 230 25.32 7.53 -1.61
C GLU A 230 23.84 7.32 -1.22
N PRO A 231 23.00 8.38 -1.27
CA PRO A 231 21.58 8.27 -0.99
C PRO A 231 20.87 7.28 -1.92
N TYR A 232 19.93 6.51 -1.37
CA TYR A 232 19.05 5.69 -2.20
C TYR A 232 17.97 6.55 -2.86
N GLU A 233 18.03 6.71 -4.19
CA GLU A 233 17.02 7.44 -4.95
C GLU A 233 15.78 6.57 -5.22
N PHE A 234 14.64 6.97 -4.66
CA PHE A 234 13.38 6.23 -4.77
C PHE A 234 12.84 6.10 -6.20
N LEU A 235 13.15 7.06 -7.08
CA LEU A 235 12.65 7.06 -8.46
C LEU A 235 13.56 6.26 -9.43
N ASN A 236 14.63 5.64 -8.93
CA ASN A 236 15.46 4.73 -9.72
C ASN A 236 14.72 3.43 -10.06
N GLU A 237 15.17 2.76 -11.12
CA GLU A 237 14.59 1.48 -11.51
C GLU A 237 14.94 0.38 -10.51
N VAL A 238 13.95 -0.43 -10.13
CA VAL A 238 14.11 -1.56 -9.21
C VAL A 238 14.00 -2.88 -9.99
N ASP A 239 14.98 -3.76 -9.82
CA ASP A 239 14.90 -5.15 -10.28
C ASP A 239 14.10 -6.00 -9.27
N TRP A 240 12.78 -6.06 -9.49
CA TRP A 240 11.84 -6.77 -8.63
C TRP A 240 12.10 -8.28 -8.51
N PRO A 241 12.42 -9.03 -9.59
CA PRO A 241 12.82 -10.43 -9.51
C PRO A 241 13.95 -10.69 -8.50
N LEU A 242 14.96 -9.82 -8.48
CA LEU A 242 16.15 -9.98 -7.64
C LEU A 242 15.89 -9.65 -6.16
N LEU A 243 14.86 -8.88 -5.82
CA LEU A 243 14.47 -8.60 -4.43
C LEU A 243 13.77 -9.80 -3.75
N GLY A 244 13.35 -10.82 -4.50
CA GLY A 244 12.65 -12.00 -3.98
C GLY A 244 11.30 -11.67 -3.33
N GLY A 245 10.54 -12.65 -2.84
CA GLY A 245 9.22 -12.43 -2.20
C GLY A 245 9.32 -12.00 -0.74
N ASN A 246 10.36 -12.47 -0.06
CA ASN A 246 10.35 -12.52 1.39
C ASN A 246 11.30 -11.50 2.02
N GLY A 247 11.87 -10.57 1.23
CA GLY A 247 12.90 -9.60 1.68
C GLY A 247 14.22 -10.21 2.16
N MET A 248 14.27 -11.53 2.29
CA MET A 248 15.43 -12.35 2.63
C MET A 248 15.77 -13.26 1.46
N ALA A 249 16.10 -12.71 0.29
CA ALA A 249 16.78 -13.52 -0.72
C ALA A 249 18.05 -14.07 -0.06
N THR A 250 18.07 -15.40 0.11
CA THR A 250 19.18 -16.17 0.68
C THR A 250 20.44 -15.86 -0.12
N THR A 251 21.53 -15.60 0.62
CA THR A 251 22.92 -15.50 0.18
C THR A 251 23.13 -15.97 -1.26
N SER A 252 23.40 -14.99 -2.12
CA SER A 252 23.88 -15.19 -3.48
C SER A 252 24.89 -16.33 -3.52
N THR A 253 24.69 -17.27 -4.42
CA THR A 253 25.71 -18.28 -4.74
C THR A 253 27.00 -17.56 -5.12
N PRO A 254 28.16 -17.87 -4.50
CA PRO A 254 29.40 -17.17 -4.80
C PRO A 254 29.86 -17.57 -6.21
N GLY A 255 29.66 -16.69 -7.21
CA GLY A 255 30.05 -17.06 -8.57
C GLY A 255 29.89 -16.05 -9.71
N SER A 256 29.25 -14.89 -9.55
CA SER A 256 29.14 -13.93 -10.65
C SER A 256 29.42 -12.50 -10.20
N THR A 257 30.67 -12.09 -10.34
CA THR A 257 31.15 -10.72 -10.16
C THR A 257 30.81 -9.91 -11.41
N VAL A 258 29.62 -9.32 -11.43
CA VAL A 258 29.37 -8.06 -12.12
C VAL A 258 28.49 -7.25 -11.17
N ASP A 259 29.12 -6.37 -10.40
CA ASP A 259 28.46 -5.49 -9.44
C ASP A 259 27.74 -4.39 -10.22
N ASP A 260 26.47 -4.60 -10.53
CA ASP A 260 25.61 -3.51 -11.00
C ASP A 260 25.27 -2.66 -9.77
N GLY A 261 25.95 -1.52 -9.62
CA GLY A 261 25.93 -0.71 -8.39
C GLY A 261 24.53 -0.30 -7.91
N GLN A 262 23.55 -0.25 -8.82
CA GLN A 262 22.13 0.02 -8.54
C GLN A 262 21.39 -1.21 -7.97
N GLU A 263 21.71 -2.43 -8.42
CA GLU A 263 21.11 -3.69 -7.93
C GLU A 263 21.43 -3.92 -6.44
N ASN A 264 22.68 -3.62 -6.07
CA ASN A 264 23.14 -3.71 -4.70
C ASN A 264 22.50 -2.63 -3.81
N ALA A 265 22.16 -1.46 -4.37
CA ALA A 265 21.60 -0.34 -3.61
C ALA A 265 20.20 -0.63 -3.05
N ALA A 266 19.28 -1.17 -3.85
CA ALA A 266 17.92 -1.49 -3.38
C ALA A 266 17.93 -2.57 -2.29
N ARG A 267 18.73 -3.63 -2.47
CA ARG A 267 18.89 -4.69 -1.44
C ARG A 267 19.53 -4.15 -0.16
N ARG A 268 20.56 -3.30 -0.29
CA ARG A 268 21.21 -2.64 0.84
C ARG A 268 20.22 -1.76 1.58
N PHE A 269 19.46 -0.92 0.88
CA PHE A 269 18.42 -0.09 1.47
C PHE A 269 17.38 -0.91 2.24
N LEU A 270 16.85 -1.99 1.65
CA LEU A 270 15.90 -2.88 2.34
C LEU A 270 16.46 -3.48 3.64
N ARG A 271 17.75 -3.81 3.68
CA ARG A 271 18.41 -4.42 4.85
C ARG A 271 18.82 -3.40 5.89
N GLU A 272 19.48 -2.33 5.47
CA GLU A 272 20.19 -1.39 6.34
C GLU A 272 19.48 -0.03 6.48
N GLY A 273 18.72 0.37 5.46
CA GLY A 273 18.07 1.68 5.41
C GLY A 273 19.10 2.71 4.97
N GLY A 274 19.03 3.90 5.54
CA GLY A 274 20.02 4.96 5.31
C GLY A 274 19.42 6.19 4.63
N VAL A 275 20.32 7.04 4.14
CA VAL A 275 19.96 8.28 3.45
C VAL A 275 19.21 7.95 2.17
N ILE A 276 18.14 8.70 1.93
CA ILE A 276 17.27 8.55 0.77
C ILE A 276 17.22 9.86 0.00
N SER A 277 16.92 9.77 -1.29
CA SER A 277 16.52 10.91 -2.09
C SER A 277 15.23 10.60 -2.85
N PHE A 278 14.52 11.66 -3.20
CA PHE A 278 13.34 11.60 -4.03
C PHE A 278 13.43 12.70 -5.07
N SER A 279 13.43 12.32 -6.36
CA SER A 279 13.59 13.26 -7.47
C SER A 279 14.91 14.05 -7.39
N GLY A 280 15.98 13.41 -6.92
CA GLY A 280 17.31 14.00 -6.76
C GLY A 280 17.47 14.91 -5.54
N VAL A 281 16.42 15.10 -4.73
CA VAL A 281 16.47 15.88 -3.50
C VAL A 281 16.69 14.92 -2.33
N ILE A 282 17.75 15.15 -1.54
CA ILE A 282 18.00 14.39 -0.30
C ILE A 282 16.87 14.66 0.69
N CYS A 283 16.26 13.60 1.20
CA CYS A 283 15.21 13.68 2.20
C CYS A 283 15.82 13.52 3.59
N GLU A 284 16.08 14.65 4.26
CA GLU A 284 16.29 14.67 5.70
C GLU A 284 14.93 14.33 6.34
N GLY A 285 14.82 13.19 7.03
CA GLY A 285 13.57 12.72 7.62
C GLY A 285 12.86 13.79 8.46
N GLY A 286 11.55 13.64 8.63
CA GLY A 286 10.71 14.61 9.35
C GLY A 286 9.78 15.40 8.44
N TYR A 287 9.25 16.51 8.96
CA TYR A 287 8.14 17.24 8.34
C TYR A 287 8.42 17.73 6.91
N ASN A 288 9.53 18.43 6.69
CA ASN A 288 9.77 19.12 5.42
C ASN A 288 9.87 18.16 4.23
N ALA A 289 10.58 17.04 4.40
CA ALA A 289 10.69 16.03 3.36
C ALA A 289 9.36 15.29 3.13
N ALA A 290 8.62 14.99 4.20
CA ALA A 290 7.28 14.40 4.09
C ALA A 290 6.29 15.32 3.36
N LYS A 291 6.30 16.61 3.69
CA LYS A 291 5.49 17.65 3.02
C LYS A 291 5.77 17.67 1.52
N MET A 292 7.04 17.70 1.12
CA MET A 292 7.44 17.69 -0.28
C MET A 292 6.87 16.47 -1.02
N ILE A 293 7.03 15.27 -0.44
CA ILE A 293 6.51 14.03 -1.03
C ILE A 293 4.97 14.07 -1.15
N LEU A 294 4.25 14.45 -0.09
CA LEU A 294 2.79 14.52 -0.13
C LEU A 294 2.28 15.49 -1.21
N LEU A 295 2.96 16.63 -1.39
CA LEU A 295 2.61 17.62 -2.41
C LEU A 295 2.92 17.13 -3.84
N GLU A 296 4.04 16.44 -4.05
CA GLU A 296 4.38 15.80 -5.33
C GLU A 296 3.30 14.79 -5.76
N PHE A 297 2.87 13.93 -4.83
CA PHE A 297 1.76 13.01 -5.10
C PHE A 297 0.42 13.74 -5.29
N SER A 298 0.16 14.83 -4.57
CA SER A 298 -1.04 15.65 -4.78
C SER A 298 -1.06 16.20 -6.20
N SER A 299 0.05 16.77 -6.69
CA SER A 299 0.16 17.28 -8.06
C SER A 299 -0.04 16.16 -9.08
N LEU A 300 0.52 14.97 -8.84
CA LEU A 300 0.29 13.80 -9.69
C LEU A 300 -1.19 13.38 -9.73
N ILE A 301 -1.90 13.39 -8.59
CA ILE A 301 -3.34 13.09 -8.56
C ILE A 301 -4.13 14.15 -9.33
N GLU A 302 -3.78 15.43 -9.25
CA GLU A 302 -4.47 16.48 -10.02
C GLU A 302 -4.32 16.29 -11.54
N GLU A 303 -3.16 15.81 -11.97
CA GLU A 303 -2.90 15.54 -13.38
C GLU A 303 -3.56 14.25 -13.89
N VAL A 304 -3.55 13.21 -13.05
CA VAL A 304 -4.02 11.85 -13.39
C VAL A 304 -5.51 11.66 -13.18
N GLY A 305 -6.03 12.25 -12.12
CA GLY A 305 -7.33 11.92 -11.54
C GLY A 305 -8.50 12.40 -12.39
N LYS A 306 -9.53 11.57 -12.45
CA LYS A 306 -10.81 11.78 -13.15
C LYS A 306 -12.01 11.75 -12.22
N TRP A 307 -11.96 11.00 -11.12
CA TRP A 307 -13.14 10.71 -10.28
C TRP A 307 -13.14 11.49 -8.97
N ASN A 308 -12.21 11.21 -8.06
CA ASN A 308 -12.16 11.82 -6.73
C ASN A 308 -10.85 12.59 -6.46
N ALA A 309 -10.21 13.06 -7.53
CA ALA A 309 -8.90 13.74 -7.46
C ALA A 309 -8.91 14.89 -6.45
N LYS A 310 -9.95 15.75 -6.48
CA LYS A 310 -10.08 16.91 -5.59
C LYS A 310 -10.11 16.53 -4.11
N GLY A 311 -10.88 15.49 -3.75
CA GLY A 311 -10.98 15.03 -2.37
C GLY A 311 -9.67 14.46 -1.86
N LEU A 312 -9.01 13.63 -2.66
CA LEU A 312 -7.72 13.03 -2.31
C LEU A 312 -6.61 14.08 -2.18
N CYS A 313 -6.54 15.03 -3.12
CA CYS A 313 -5.57 16.15 -3.05
C CYS A 313 -5.82 17.03 -1.83
N HIS A 314 -7.08 17.29 -1.49
CA HIS A 314 -7.42 18.08 -0.31
C HIS A 314 -6.92 17.41 0.97
N ILE A 315 -7.09 16.09 1.10
CA ILE A 315 -6.56 15.33 2.26
C ILE A 315 -5.04 15.43 2.32
N LEU A 316 -4.33 15.19 1.20
CA LEU A 316 -2.86 15.27 1.19
C LEU A 316 -2.34 16.66 1.56
N ARG A 317 -3.01 17.72 1.09
CA ARG A 317 -2.67 19.10 1.45
C ARG A 317 -2.89 19.39 2.93
N ILE A 318 -4.03 19.01 3.49
CA ILE A 318 -4.29 19.15 4.93
C ILE A 318 -3.21 18.42 5.72
N MET A 319 -2.91 17.16 5.39
CA MET A 319 -1.85 16.42 6.08
C MET A 319 -0.50 17.12 5.96
N SER A 320 -0.18 17.65 4.78
CA SER A 320 1.06 18.38 4.55
C SER A 320 1.19 19.63 5.41
N ASP A 321 0.09 20.21 5.89
CA ASP A 321 0.09 21.36 6.80
C ASP A 321 -0.02 20.93 8.27
N SER A 322 -0.85 19.94 8.60
CA SER A 322 -1.08 19.47 9.98
C SER A 322 0.05 18.64 10.58
N LEU A 323 0.95 18.07 9.78
CA LEU A 323 2.11 17.35 10.31
C LEU A 323 3.10 18.27 11.06
N LEU A 324 3.09 19.59 10.81
CA LEU A 324 3.85 20.59 11.58
C LEU A 324 3.48 20.55 13.06
N ASP A 325 2.17 20.57 13.34
CA ASP A 325 1.65 20.64 14.70
C ASP A 325 2.01 19.41 15.54
N VAL A 326 2.37 18.29 14.89
CA VAL A 326 2.78 17.03 15.52
C VAL A 326 4.28 17.03 15.83
N GLU A 327 5.11 17.61 14.96
CA GLU A 327 6.56 17.73 15.20
C GLU A 327 6.87 18.71 16.35
N ASP A 328 6.02 19.74 16.50
CA ASP A 328 6.13 20.75 17.57
C ASP A 328 5.62 20.28 18.95
N GLN A 329 5.07 19.06 19.08
CA GLN A 329 4.73 18.49 20.40
C GLN A 329 6.00 17.92 21.06
N PRO A 330 6.50 18.53 22.16
CA PRO A 330 7.68 18.01 22.84
C PRO A 330 7.40 16.60 23.38
N GLU A 331 8.33 15.66 23.17
CA GLU A 331 8.33 14.36 23.83
C GLU A 331 8.36 14.56 25.35
N GLY A 332 7.20 14.46 26.02
CA GLY A 332 7.13 14.41 27.47
C GLY A 332 5.99 15.21 28.09
N GLY A 333 4.87 14.51 28.31
CA GLY A 333 3.88 14.79 29.35
C GLY A 333 3.41 13.48 29.96
#